data_AF-A0A521QLJ4-F1
#
_entry.id   AF-A0A521QLJ4-F1
#
_cell.length_a   1.000
_cell.length_b   1.000
_cell.length_c   1.000
_cell.angle_alpha   90.00
_cell.angle_beta   90.00
_cell.angle_gamma   90.00
#
_symmetry.space_group_name_H-M   'P 1'
#
loop_
_entity.id
_entity.type
_entity.pdbx_description
1 polymer ?
#
loop_
_entity_poly.entity_id
_entity_poly.type
_entity_poly.pdbx_seq_one_letter_code
_entity_poly.pdbx_strand_id
1 'polypeptide(L)'
;MAIYMKFGSINGNVTTQNFKNWIELHSFQLGASRAVTSGSGGRSREGSNPSISEVVVTKDFDVASSKLFQDAVAGHFDTKVEVKMTTTTKLGLETFLAVEFEKCGVASYSMSSGGDKPMESLSLNFLKMLITPSPLGHDGQVKKGDVVSYDLEKMKAS
;
A
#
# COMPACT_ATOMS: atom_id res chain seq x y z
N MET A 1 -3.37 -3.98 15.74
CA MET A 1 -2.90 -4.35 14.39
C MET A 1 -2.23 -3.12 13.83
N ALA A 2 -0.97 -3.23 13.41
CA ALA A 2 -0.20 -2.09 12.92
C ALA A 2 0.02 -2.20 11.41
N ILE A 3 0.14 -1.06 10.74
CA ILE A 3 0.44 -0.96 9.32
C ILE A 3 1.83 -0.35 9.20
N TYR A 4 2.72 -1.04 8.49
CA TYR A 4 4.09 -0.58 8.26
C TYR A 4 4.35 -0.44 6.78
N MET A 5 5.03 0.64 6.40
CA MET A 5 5.46 0.91 5.03
C MET A 5 6.98 1.02 4.98
N LYS A 6 7.58 0.35 4.00
CA LYS A 6 8.96 0.56 3.58
C LYS A 6 8.96 1.26 2.23
N PHE A 7 9.57 2.43 2.17
CA PHE A 7 9.62 3.25 0.96
C PHE A 7 11.07 3.35 0.46
N GLY A 8 11.49 2.43 -0.41
CA GLY A 8 12.86 2.38 -0.91
C GLY A 8 13.90 2.38 0.20
N SER A 9 14.74 3.42 0.22
CA SER A 9 15.79 3.67 1.22
C SER A 9 15.40 4.70 2.29
N ILE A 10 14.15 5.19 2.29
CA ILE A 10 13.66 6.14 3.29
C ILE A 10 13.36 5.37 4.58
N ASN A 11 14.08 5.74 5.64
CA ASN A 11 13.89 5.17 6.96
C ASN A 11 12.83 5.96 7.73
N GLY A 12 11.88 5.25 8.35
CA GLY A 12 10.96 5.77 9.36
C GLY A 12 11.46 5.50 10.78
N ASN A 13 10.59 5.71 11.77
CA ASN A 13 10.95 5.66 13.19
C ASN A 13 10.52 4.38 13.92
N VAL A 14 10.01 3.36 13.21
CA VAL A 14 9.55 2.12 13.85
C VAL A 14 10.72 1.36 14.46
N THR A 15 10.55 0.91 15.71
CA THR A 15 11.56 0.12 16.45
C THR A 15 11.16 -1.35 16.62
N THR A 16 9.92 -1.70 16.27
CA THR A 16 9.37 -3.05 16.36
C THR A 16 10.24 -4.06 15.63
N GLN A 17 10.50 -5.20 16.28
CA GLN A 17 11.25 -6.30 15.68
C GLN A 17 10.62 -6.70 14.33
N ASN A 18 11.45 -7.00 13.32
CA ASN A 18 11.09 -7.26 11.92
C ASN A 18 10.62 -6.04 11.09
N PHE A 19 10.30 -4.90 11.73
CA PHE A 19 9.86 -3.66 11.07
C PHE A 19 10.74 -2.47 11.43
N LYS A 20 11.94 -2.71 11.95
CA LYS A 20 12.86 -1.65 12.36
C LYS A 20 13.18 -0.72 11.17
N ASN A 21 13.09 0.58 11.40
CA ASN A 21 13.24 1.66 10.43
C ASN A 21 12.15 1.73 9.35
N TRP A 22 11.05 1.00 9.50
CA TRP A 22 9.88 1.20 8.65
C TRP A 22 9.12 2.45 9.10
N ILE A 23 8.21 2.89 8.23
CA ILE A 23 7.30 4.00 8.47
C ILE A 23 6.00 3.40 9.03
N GLU A 24 5.54 3.91 10.17
CA GLU A 24 4.23 3.54 10.70
C GLU A 24 3.12 4.32 9.98
N LEU A 25 2.07 3.62 9.58
CA LEU A 25 0.90 4.21 8.94
C LEU A 25 -0.34 4.03 9.83
N HIS A 26 -1.23 5.02 9.75
CA HIS A 26 -2.54 4.97 10.39
C HIS A 26 -3.60 4.34 9.49
N SER A 27 -3.51 4.58 8.18
CA SER A 27 -4.44 4.01 7.20
C SER A 27 -3.76 3.67 5.88
N PHE A 28 -4.40 2.77 5.16
CA PHE A 28 -4.06 2.37 3.81
C PHE A 28 -5.35 2.18 3.01
N GLN A 29 -5.44 2.80 1.85
CA GLN A 29 -6.60 2.71 0.97
C GLN A 29 -6.16 2.44 -0.46
N LEU A 30 -6.80 1.47 -1.09
CA LEU A 30 -6.62 1.09 -2.49
C LEU A 30 -8.01 0.76 -3.07
N GLY A 31 -8.30 1.28 -4.24
CA GLY A 31 -9.54 1.02 -4.96
C GLY A 31 -9.27 0.43 -6.35
N ALA A 32 -10.16 -0.44 -6.78
CA ALA A 32 -10.23 -0.93 -8.15
C ALA A 32 -11.68 -0.87 -8.63
N SER A 33 -11.90 -0.37 -9.85
CA SER A 33 -13.23 -0.31 -10.47
C SER A 33 -13.16 -0.80 -11.91
N ARG A 34 -14.29 -1.29 -12.43
CA ARG A 34 -14.45 -1.72 -13.83
C ARG A 34 -15.74 -1.10 -14.35
N ALA A 35 -15.73 -0.55 -15.57
CA ALA A 35 -16.98 -0.16 -16.19
C ALA A 35 -17.67 -1.42 -16.73
N VAL A 36 -18.82 -1.74 -16.13
CA VAL A 36 -19.65 -2.91 -16.48
C VAL A 36 -20.93 -2.39 -17.11
N THR A 37 -21.25 -2.83 -18.32
CA THR A 37 -22.53 -2.50 -18.97
C THR A 37 -23.56 -3.60 -18.70
N SER A 38 -24.80 -3.19 -18.43
CA SER A 38 -25.95 -4.09 -18.35
C SER A 38 -26.55 -4.22 -19.74
N GLY A 39 -25.95 -5.01 -20.62
CA GLY A 39 -26.50 -5.26 -21.95
C GLY A 39 -27.90 -5.88 -21.83
N SER A 40 -28.92 -5.29 -22.46
CA SER A 40 -30.20 -5.98 -22.63
C SER A 40 -29.94 -7.27 -23.45
N GLY A 41 -30.37 -8.42 -22.93
CA GLY A 41 -30.12 -9.72 -23.57
C GLY A 41 -28.79 -10.42 -23.21
N GLY A 42 -28.02 -9.93 -22.24
CA GLY A 42 -26.97 -10.73 -21.59
C GLY A 42 -25.72 -11.05 -22.41
N ARG A 43 -25.46 -10.34 -23.52
CA ARG A 43 -24.24 -10.52 -24.33
C ARG A 43 -23.17 -9.51 -23.94
N SER A 44 -22.02 -10.04 -23.48
CA SER A 44 -20.77 -9.40 -23.04
C SER A 44 -20.90 -8.12 -22.19
N ARG A 45 -20.68 -8.27 -20.87
CA ARG A 45 -20.75 -7.17 -19.88
C ARG A 45 -19.41 -6.46 -19.64
N GLU A 46 -18.34 -6.93 -20.27
CA GLU A 46 -16.97 -6.49 -20.01
C GLU A 46 -16.40 -5.80 -21.25
N GLY A 47 -16.40 -4.46 -21.26
CA GLY A 47 -15.92 -3.67 -22.39
C GLY A 47 -14.71 -2.77 -22.08
N SER A 48 -14.24 -2.72 -20.83
CA SER A 48 -13.17 -1.80 -20.41
C SER A 48 -12.14 -2.45 -19.50
N ASN A 49 -10.92 -1.96 -19.59
CA ASN A 49 -9.86 -2.26 -18.63
C ASN A 49 -10.24 -1.73 -17.23
N PRO A 50 -9.78 -2.38 -16.14
CA PRO A 50 -9.99 -1.87 -14.80
C PRO A 50 -9.26 -0.53 -14.61
N SER A 51 -9.85 0.35 -13.81
CA SER A 51 -9.20 1.53 -13.25
C SER A 51 -8.74 1.21 -11.84
N ILE A 52 -7.44 1.32 -11.58
CA ILE A 52 -6.86 1.19 -10.24
C ILE A 52 -6.58 2.60 -9.71
N SER A 53 -6.98 2.88 -8.47
CA SER A 53 -6.70 4.17 -7.84
C SER A 53 -5.22 4.27 -7.45
N GLU A 54 -4.75 5.49 -7.22
CA GLU A 54 -3.57 5.68 -6.37
C GLU A 54 -3.82 5.09 -4.98
N VAL A 55 -2.75 4.74 -4.30
CA VAL A 55 -2.81 4.25 -2.92
C VAL A 55 -2.74 5.46 -2.00
N VAL A 56 -3.74 5.61 -1.14
CA VAL A 56 -3.76 6.70 -0.15
C VAL A 56 -3.33 6.14 1.20
N VAL A 57 -2.31 6.75 1.79
CA VAL A 57 -1.83 6.41 3.14
C VAL A 57 -1.84 7.64 4.02
N THR A 58 -2.05 7.42 5.33
CA THR A 58 -1.91 8.47 6.33
C THR A 58 -0.89 8.08 7.38
N LYS A 59 -0.15 9.06 7.90
CA LYS A 59 0.87 8.88 8.93
C LYS A 59 1.04 10.16 9.76
N ASP A 60 1.57 10.03 10.96
CA ASP A 60 2.08 11.18 11.70
C ASP A 60 3.39 11.67 11.10
N PHE A 61 3.65 12.98 11.21
CA PHE A 61 4.95 13.54 10.87
C PHE A 61 6.09 12.87 11.66
N ASP A 62 7.09 12.37 10.95
CA ASP A 62 8.23 11.66 11.51
C ASP A 62 9.52 11.93 10.71
N VAL A 63 10.57 11.15 10.98
CA VAL A 63 11.87 11.29 10.32
C VAL A 63 11.81 11.05 8.79
N ALA A 64 10.85 10.25 8.31
CA ALA A 64 10.70 9.96 6.88
C ALA A 64 10.04 11.12 6.12
N SER A 65 9.26 11.97 6.80
CA SER A 65 8.45 13.04 6.22
C SER A 65 9.22 13.96 5.28
N SER A 66 10.42 14.39 5.68
CA SER A 66 11.26 15.27 4.84
C SER A 66 11.63 14.64 3.49
N LYS A 67 11.90 13.34 3.47
CA LYS A 67 12.26 12.60 2.26
C LYS A 67 11.05 12.22 1.43
N LEU A 68 9.91 11.94 2.06
CA LEU A 68 8.65 11.73 1.37
C LEU A 68 8.17 13.02 0.68
N PHE A 69 8.31 14.17 1.34
CA PHE A 69 8.03 15.46 0.73
C PHE A 69 9.01 15.76 -0.42
N GLN A 70 10.30 15.45 -0.25
CA GLN A 70 11.28 15.56 -1.32
C GLN A 70 10.89 14.69 -2.54
N ASP A 71 10.44 13.46 -2.32
CA ASP A 71 9.96 12.57 -3.38
C ASP A 71 8.70 13.14 -4.07
N ALA A 72 7.79 13.76 -3.31
CA ALA A 72 6.58 14.36 -3.86
C ALA A 72 6.87 15.54 -4.82
N VAL A 73 7.91 16.33 -4.55
CA VAL A 73 8.22 17.55 -5.32
C VAL A 73 9.31 17.35 -6.37
N ALA A 74 10.16 16.34 -6.22
CA ALA A 74 11.34 16.12 -7.07
C ALA A 74 11.72 14.63 -7.23
N GLY A 75 10.86 13.71 -6.81
CA GLY A 75 11.11 12.28 -6.89
C GLY A 75 10.89 11.69 -8.27
N HIS A 76 11.19 10.41 -8.38
CA HIS A 76 10.95 9.60 -9.57
C HIS A 76 10.11 8.39 -9.19
N PHE A 77 9.23 7.97 -10.11
CA PHE A 77 8.42 6.76 -9.97
C PHE A 77 9.24 5.50 -10.25
N ASP A 78 10.33 5.30 -9.51
CA ASP A 78 11.22 4.13 -9.61
C ASP A 78 11.51 3.50 -8.24
N THR A 79 10.68 3.79 -7.24
CA THR A 79 10.87 3.27 -5.90
C THR A 79 10.09 1.96 -5.71
N LYS A 80 10.72 0.95 -5.09
CA LYS A 80 9.98 -0.20 -4.56
C LYS A 80 9.37 0.17 -3.21
N VAL A 81 8.07 0.00 -3.08
CA VAL A 81 7.33 0.26 -1.84
C VAL A 81 6.68 -1.03 -1.35
N GLU A 82 6.78 -1.31 -0.06
CA GLU A 82 6.14 -2.48 0.57
C GLU A 82 5.31 -2.01 1.77
N VAL A 83 4.04 -2.39 1.80
CA VAL A 83 3.12 -2.14 2.91
C VAL A 83 2.73 -3.48 3.52
N LYS A 84 2.86 -3.60 4.84
CA LYS A 84 2.51 -4.80 5.61
C LYS A 84 1.52 -4.46 6.70
N MET A 85 0.42 -5.20 6.73
CA MET A 85 -0.55 -5.17 7.82
C MET A 85 -0.30 -6.37 8.73
N THR A 86 -0.26 -6.09 10.03
CA THR A 86 0.21 -7.04 11.03
C THR A 86 -0.85 -7.42 12.03
N THR A 87 -0.75 -8.65 12.53
CA THR A 87 -1.55 -9.19 13.62
C THR A 87 -0.65 -9.81 14.67
N THR A 88 -1.14 -9.88 15.90
CA THR A 88 -0.41 -10.51 17.01
C THR A 88 -0.81 -11.98 17.09
N THR A 89 0.18 -12.87 17.06
CA THR A 89 0.02 -14.31 17.28
C THR A 89 0.81 -14.75 18.50
N LYS A 90 0.73 -16.04 18.86
CA LYS A 90 1.52 -16.61 19.96
C LYS A 90 3.03 -16.55 19.71
N LEU A 91 3.44 -16.42 18.44
CA LEU A 91 4.84 -16.36 18.01
C LEU A 91 5.36 -14.92 17.91
N GLY A 92 4.48 -13.92 18.10
CA GLY A 92 4.83 -12.51 18.03
C GLY A 92 4.02 -11.78 16.97
N LEU A 93 4.61 -10.73 16.39
CA LEU A 93 3.97 -9.92 15.37
C LEU A 93 4.18 -10.53 13.99
N GLU A 94 3.09 -10.96 13.34
CA GLU A 94 3.11 -11.59 12.01
C GLU A 94 2.34 -10.75 10.99
N THR A 95 2.69 -10.87 9.72
CA THR A 95 2.04 -10.15 8.61
C THR A 95 0.89 -10.98 8.09
N PHE A 96 -0.34 -10.43 8.10
CA PHE A 96 -1.50 -11.12 7.51
C PHE A 96 -1.86 -10.63 6.12
N LEU A 97 -1.33 -9.47 5.71
CA LEU A 97 -1.48 -8.92 4.37
C LEU A 97 -0.22 -8.14 4.01
N ALA A 98 0.41 -8.48 2.89
CA ALA A 98 1.49 -7.71 2.29
C ALA A 98 1.04 -7.17 0.93
N VAL A 99 1.32 -5.90 0.67
CA VAL A 99 1.11 -5.25 -0.62
C VAL A 99 2.42 -4.63 -1.06
N GLU A 100 2.95 -5.04 -2.20
CA GLU A 100 4.18 -4.52 -2.78
C GLU A 100 3.87 -3.75 -4.06
N PHE A 101 4.62 -2.67 -4.28
CA PHE A 101 4.52 -1.81 -5.46
C PHE A 101 5.89 -1.65 -6.12
N GLU A 102 5.90 -1.68 -7.45
CA GLU A 102 7.09 -1.37 -8.25
C GLU A 102 6.87 -0.12 -9.09
N LYS A 103 7.97 0.58 -9.37
CA LYS A 103 7.96 1.88 -10.08
C LYS A 103 7.01 2.86 -9.39
N CYS A 104 7.12 2.91 -8.06
CA CYS A 104 6.25 3.70 -7.20
C CYS A 104 6.92 5.03 -6.84
N GLY A 105 6.10 6.04 -6.52
CA GLY A 105 6.51 7.37 -6.08
C GLY A 105 5.35 8.13 -5.47
N VAL A 106 5.65 9.21 -4.74
CA VAL A 106 4.63 10.08 -4.15
C VAL A 106 4.06 11.01 -5.23
N ALA A 107 2.78 10.83 -5.56
CA ALA A 107 2.06 11.65 -6.54
C ALA A 107 1.37 12.87 -5.90
N SER A 108 0.97 12.75 -4.64
CA SER A 108 0.44 13.87 -3.87
C SER A 108 0.89 13.78 -2.42
N TYR A 109 1.10 14.94 -1.80
CA TYR A 109 1.45 15.05 -0.39
C TYR A 109 0.67 16.22 0.21
N SER A 110 0.03 15.97 1.35
CA SER A 110 -0.69 16.98 2.12
C SER A 110 -0.39 16.80 3.60
N MET A 111 -0.23 17.92 4.31
CA MET A 111 0.08 17.94 5.74
C MET A 111 -0.77 19.00 6.43
N SER A 112 -1.35 18.66 7.58
CA SER A 112 -2.15 19.58 8.37
C SER A 112 -1.98 19.36 9.87
N SER A 113 -2.14 20.41 10.67
CA SER A 113 -2.16 20.34 12.13
C SER A 113 -3.12 21.39 12.69
N GLY A 114 -3.80 21.05 13.79
CA GLY A 114 -4.59 21.98 14.60
C GLY A 114 -3.88 22.50 15.84
N GLY A 115 -2.57 22.25 15.99
CA GLY A 115 -1.76 22.60 17.17
C GLY A 115 -0.94 21.43 17.72
N ASP A 116 -1.29 20.19 17.35
CA ASP A 116 -0.56 18.96 17.71
C ASP A 116 0.45 18.54 16.63
N LYS A 117 1.04 17.34 16.78
CA LYS A 117 1.89 16.74 15.76
C LYS A 117 1.13 16.69 14.41
N PRO A 118 1.72 17.17 13.30
CA PRO A 118 1.04 17.17 12.01
C PRO A 118 0.71 15.75 11.53
N MET A 119 -0.45 15.62 10.91
CA MET A 119 -0.86 14.43 10.16
C MET A 119 -0.57 14.66 8.69
N GLU A 120 -0.05 13.63 8.02
CA GLU A 120 0.26 13.63 6.61
C GLU A 120 -0.65 12.65 5.88
N SER A 121 -1.11 13.04 4.68
CA SER A 121 -1.82 12.17 3.74
C SER A 121 -1.09 12.19 2.40
N LEU A 122 -0.72 11.00 1.91
CA LEU A 122 0.08 10.82 0.71
C LEU A 122 -0.70 9.95 -0.30
N SER A 123 -0.67 10.35 -1.56
CA SER A 123 -1.06 9.46 -2.67
C SER A 123 0.19 8.87 -3.31
N LEU A 124 0.22 7.54 -3.43
CA LEU A 124 1.28 6.81 -4.10
C LEU A 124 0.79 6.31 -5.46
N ASN A 125 1.53 6.65 -6.50
CA ASN A 125 1.32 6.12 -7.85
C ASN A 125 2.36 5.04 -8.14
N PHE A 126 2.03 4.04 -8.97
CA PHE A 126 2.86 2.87 -9.23
C PHE A 126 2.53 2.25 -10.59
N LEU A 127 3.42 1.42 -11.15
CA LEU A 127 3.13 0.64 -12.37
C LEU A 127 2.75 -0.81 -12.11
N LYS A 128 3.25 -1.41 -11.03
CA LYS A 128 2.93 -2.80 -10.71
C LYS A 128 2.62 -2.94 -9.24
N MET A 129 1.72 -3.87 -8.95
CA MET A 129 1.35 -4.21 -7.59
C MET A 129 1.27 -5.73 -7.40
N LEU A 130 1.59 -6.18 -6.19
CA LEU A 130 1.49 -7.56 -5.73
C LEU A 130 0.78 -7.56 -4.38
N ILE A 131 -0.28 -8.34 -4.24
CA ILE A 131 -1.00 -8.56 -3.00
C ILE A 131 -0.77 -10.00 -2.57
N THR A 132 -0.16 -10.18 -1.41
CA THR A 132 0.05 -11.48 -0.78
C THR A 132 -0.78 -11.54 0.52
N PRO A 133 -1.97 -12.17 0.50
CA PRO A 133 -2.72 -12.44 1.70
C PRO A 133 -2.03 -13.57 2.48
N SER A 134 -2.05 -13.48 3.79
CA SER A 134 -1.59 -14.53 4.70
C SER A 134 -2.51 -14.59 5.92
N PRO A 135 -3.78 -14.99 5.75
CA PRO A 135 -4.74 -14.94 6.85
C PRO A 135 -4.32 -15.82 8.03
N LEU A 136 -4.71 -15.40 9.23
CA LEU A 136 -4.54 -16.18 10.45
C LEU A 136 -5.52 -17.36 10.42
N GLY A 137 -4.99 -18.57 10.40
CA GLY A 137 -5.77 -19.81 10.47
C GLY A 137 -6.35 -20.05 11.87
N HIS A 138 -7.34 -20.95 11.93
CA HIS A 138 -7.94 -21.40 13.20
C HIS A 138 -6.95 -22.10 14.14
N ASP A 139 -5.85 -22.61 13.61
CA ASP A 139 -4.72 -23.18 14.35
C ASP A 139 -3.79 -22.11 14.95
N GLY A 140 -4.09 -20.82 14.73
CA GLY A 140 -3.30 -19.69 15.21
C GLY A 140 -2.02 -19.46 14.42
N GLN A 141 -1.88 -20.06 13.24
CA GLN A 141 -0.75 -19.86 12.33
C GLN A 141 -1.15 -19.00 11.13
N VAL A 142 -0.26 -18.11 10.74
CA VAL A 142 -0.38 -17.35 9.49
C VAL A 142 -0.05 -18.26 8.31
N LYS A 143 -0.98 -18.37 7.34
CA LYS A 143 -0.80 -19.21 6.15
C LYS A 143 -0.88 -18.37 4.90
N LYS A 144 0.15 -18.46 4.06
CA LYS A 144 0.19 -17.75 2.77
C LYS A 144 -0.96 -18.24 1.87
N GLY A 145 -1.78 -17.29 1.42
CA GLY A 145 -2.86 -17.54 0.46
C GLY A 145 -2.43 -17.26 -0.98
N ASP A 146 -3.41 -17.24 -1.88
CA ASP A 146 -3.19 -16.97 -3.29
C ASP A 146 -2.69 -15.54 -3.51
N VAL A 147 -1.59 -15.44 -4.25
CA VAL A 147 -0.96 -14.16 -4.57
C VAL A 147 -1.61 -13.59 -5.81
N VAL A 148 -1.94 -12.30 -5.78
CA VAL A 148 -2.52 -11.58 -6.92
C VAL A 148 -1.59 -10.46 -7.30
N SER A 149 -1.28 -10.35 -8.59
CA SER A 149 -0.48 -9.28 -9.15
C SER A 149 -1.25 -8.53 -10.23
N TYR A 150 -0.93 -7.26 -10.41
CA TYR A 150 -1.42 -6.47 -11.53
C TYR A 150 -0.31 -5.58 -12.08
N ASP A 151 -0.14 -5.62 -13.40
CA ASP A 151 0.79 -4.80 -14.16
C ASP A 151 -0.02 -3.80 -14.98
N LEU A 152 0.06 -2.50 -14.63
CA LEU A 152 -0.64 -1.39 -15.30
C LEU A 152 -0.02 -1.06 -16.65
N GLU A 153 1.25 -1.39 -16.88
CA GLU A 153 1.89 -1.21 -18.18
C GLU A 153 1.35 -2.23 -19.20
N LYS A 154 1.15 -3.48 -18.74
CA LYS A 154 0.63 -4.58 -19.59
C LYS A 154 -0.88 -4.77 -19.48
N MET A 155 -1.53 -4.04 -18.58
CA MET A 155 -2.93 -4.22 -18.19
C MET A 155 -3.30 -5.68 -17.88
N LYS A 156 -2.41 -6.40 -17.19
CA LYS A 156 -2.51 -7.86 -16.99
C LYS A 156 -2.43 -8.24 -15.52
N ALA A 157 -3.34 -9.13 -15.11
CA ALA A 157 -3.28 -9.80 -13.81
C ALA A 157 -2.57 -11.16 -13.90
N SER A 158 -1.92 -11.57 -12.82
CA SER A 158 -1.41 -12.93 -12.62
C SER A 158 -1.47 -13.38 -11.17
#